data_AF-A0A3E4XAY2-F1
#
_entry.id   AF-A0A3E4XAY2-F1
#
_cell.length_a   1.000
_cell.length_b   1.000
_cell.length_c   1.000
_cell.angle_alpha   90.00
_cell.angle_beta   90.00
_cell.angle_gamma   90.00
#
_symmetry.space_group_name_H-M   'P 1'
#
loop_
_entity.id
_entity.type
_entity.pdbx_description
1 polymer ?
#
loop_
_entity_poly.entity_id
_entity_poly.type
_entity_poly.pdbx_seq_one_letter_code
_entity_poly.pdbx_strand_id
1 'polypeptide(L)'
;MTKSNDEPFTHHERLRYSYLLKNLAHLNGQQASEFNYLQGKLDAYEAERSYERYQGQTADYQEARSQPYNNRSNYYQEPDYEDVNQLTEEGLPVYREEAPQRNVKRKKNQRQAAPSATSAPRSKSQVVKKKRPKKKRRLKKVIKLVLSCLSLGVVFLVLAMAYQFYKGTDLSAAGNNGKAYQPALVETFNGKDTKDGVNILILGSDQRVSQKSTDARTDSIIVVNVGNKEGKIKMVSFMRDTLVNIKGASETDYSQDLKLNTAFNIGEQNNHQGAELMRQTLKRNFDIDIKYYAMVDFETFAAGVDTLFPDGVKINTKFSTVDGKKVSSVQVPDDLRMDKDGNVPNQTIKVGKQHMDGRTLLNYARFRKDDEGDYGRTKRQQQVIQAMMKQVKNPLSLFKGPEALGKVYSLTSTNLSMTEMLDLGLSNAGSFKHGINSKTIPSDGDWIDSYDLYGGQGIEIDFDSYQDKLKELGFR
;
A
#
# COMPACT_ATOMS: atom_id res chain seq x y z
N MET A 1 -37.70 41.76 -9.08
CA MET A 1 -38.20 40.56 -8.38
C MET A 1 -37.91 39.35 -9.25
N THR A 2 -36.76 38.73 -9.06
CA THR A 2 -36.30 37.56 -9.83
C THR A 2 -36.46 36.32 -8.95
N LYS A 3 -37.48 35.49 -9.21
CA LYS A 3 -37.58 34.16 -8.60
C LYS A 3 -36.57 33.26 -9.29
N SER A 4 -35.56 32.78 -8.57
CA SER A 4 -34.76 31.64 -9.01
C SER A 4 -35.64 30.39 -8.87
N ASN A 5 -36.17 29.89 -9.99
CA ASN A 5 -36.87 28.62 -10.04
C ASN A 5 -35.96 27.59 -10.71
N ASP A 6 -34.94 27.13 -9.98
CA ASP A 6 -33.98 26.11 -10.42
C ASP A 6 -34.23 24.79 -9.68
N GLU A 7 -35.51 24.41 -9.58
CA GLU A 7 -35.95 23.18 -8.92
C GLU A 7 -36.93 22.41 -9.82
N PRO A 8 -36.82 21.07 -9.91
CA PRO A 8 -37.63 20.22 -10.82
C PRO A 8 -39.12 20.21 -10.48
N PHE A 9 -39.44 20.54 -9.23
CA PHE A 9 -40.79 20.49 -8.68
C PHE A 9 -41.17 21.80 -8.02
N THR A 10 -42.40 22.23 -8.27
CA THR A 10 -43.07 23.21 -7.41
C THR A 10 -43.21 22.66 -5.99
N HIS A 11 -43.39 23.53 -4.99
CA HIS A 11 -43.55 23.12 -3.59
C HIS A 11 -44.66 22.06 -3.38
N HIS A 12 -45.78 22.19 -4.11
CA HIS A 12 -46.88 21.24 -4.04
C HIS A 12 -46.55 19.89 -4.69
N GLU A 13 -45.87 19.90 -5.85
CA GLU A 13 -45.41 18.68 -6.51
C GLU A 13 -44.38 17.93 -5.65
N ARG A 14 -43.50 18.64 -4.94
CA ARG A 14 -42.53 18.03 -4.01
C ARG A 14 -43.20 17.32 -2.85
N LEU A 15 -44.17 17.98 -2.21
CA LEU A 15 -44.94 17.37 -1.13
C LEU A 15 -45.74 16.17 -1.64
N ARG A 16 -46.34 16.29 -2.82
CA ARG A 16 -47.11 15.21 -3.45
C ARG A 16 -46.24 14.01 -3.83
N TYR A 17 -45.11 14.24 -4.47
CA TYR A 17 -44.13 13.22 -4.80
C TYR A 17 -43.62 12.52 -3.53
N SER A 18 -43.29 13.27 -2.48
CA SER A 18 -42.86 12.69 -1.20
C SER A 18 -43.93 11.84 -0.51
N TYR A 19 -45.21 12.22 -0.64
CA TYR A 19 -46.33 11.46 -0.12
C TYR A 19 -46.54 10.16 -0.89
N LEU A 20 -46.47 10.21 -2.23
CA LEU A 20 -46.59 9.03 -3.09
C LEU A 20 -45.41 8.06 -2.87
N LEU A 21 -44.20 8.58 -2.75
CA LEU A 21 -42.98 7.79 -2.49
C LEU A 21 -43.08 7.01 -1.16
N LYS A 22 -43.60 7.65 -0.10
CA LYS A 22 -43.79 6.99 1.21
C LYS A 22 -44.89 5.93 1.22
N ASN A 23 -45.80 5.94 0.24
CA ASN A 23 -46.95 5.03 0.17
C ASN A 23 -46.90 4.13 -1.08
N LEU A 24 -45.72 3.93 -1.68
CA LEU A 24 -45.53 3.17 -2.92
C LEU A 24 -46.23 1.80 -2.94
N ALA A 25 -46.23 1.09 -1.80
CA ALA A 25 -46.85 -0.22 -1.67
C ALA A 25 -48.40 -0.22 -1.67
N HIS A 26 -49.04 0.96 -1.58
CA HIS A 26 -50.48 1.13 -1.39
C HIS A 26 -51.11 2.15 -2.34
N LEU A 27 -50.42 2.50 -3.44
CA LEU A 27 -50.95 3.43 -4.42
C LEU A 27 -52.09 2.79 -5.23
N ASN A 28 -53.17 3.54 -5.42
CA ASN A 28 -54.19 3.17 -6.40
C ASN A 28 -53.70 3.49 -7.84
N GLY A 29 -54.39 2.98 -8.87
CA GLY A 29 -53.93 3.11 -10.26
C GLY A 29 -53.72 4.57 -10.74
N GLN A 30 -54.51 5.51 -10.20
CA GLN A 30 -54.35 6.93 -10.51
C GLN A 30 -53.12 7.52 -9.83
N GLN A 31 -52.89 7.18 -8.56
CA GLN A 31 -51.71 7.61 -7.79
C GLN A 31 -50.40 7.02 -8.32
N ALA A 32 -50.41 5.78 -8.82
CA ALA A 32 -49.25 5.17 -9.46
C ALA A 32 -48.91 5.89 -10.78
N SER A 33 -49.92 6.26 -11.57
CA SER A 33 -49.73 7.04 -12.80
C SER A 33 -49.21 8.45 -12.50
N GLU A 34 -49.72 9.08 -11.44
CA GLU A 34 -49.24 10.38 -10.96
C GLU A 34 -47.78 10.31 -10.48
N PHE A 35 -47.40 9.24 -9.77
CA PHE A 35 -46.02 9.00 -9.35
C PHE A 35 -45.09 8.85 -10.56
N ASN A 36 -45.47 8.04 -11.56
CA ASN A 36 -44.68 7.84 -12.77
C ASN A 36 -44.51 9.14 -13.57
N TYR A 37 -45.54 9.99 -13.63
CA TYR A 37 -45.46 11.30 -14.27
C TYR A 37 -44.47 12.23 -13.56
N LEU A 38 -44.55 12.32 -12.22
CA LEU A 38 -43.64 13.16 -11.44
C LEU A 38 -42.20 12.63 -11.48
N GLN A 39 -42.02 11.31 -11.48
CA GLN A 39 -40.72 10.67 -11.67
C GLN A 39 -40.13 11.04 -13.04
N GLY A 40 -40.89 10.88 -14.13
CA GLY A 40 -40.40 11.23 -15.46
C GLY A 40 -40.06 12.72 -15.63
N LYS A 41 -40.76 13.61 -14.91
CA LYS A 41 -40.43 15.05 -14.87
C LYS A 41 -39.09 15.31 -14.16
N LEU A 42 -38.79 14.57 -13.09
CA LEU A 42 -37.50 14.65 -12.39
C LEU A 42 -36.37 14.12 -13.26
N ASP A 43 -36.58 12.95 -13.88
CA ASP A 43 -35.59 12.32 -14.75
C ASP A 43 -35.25 13.21 -15.95
N ALA A 44 -36.25 13.87 -16.55
CA ALA A 44 -36.04 14.84 -17.64
C ALA A 44 -35.23 16.06 -17.19
N TYR A 45 -35.50 16.59 -15.99
CA TYR A 45 -34.74 17.70 -15.42
C TYR A 45 -33.28 17.33 -15.11
N GLU A 46 -33.04 16.13 -14.58
CA GLU A 46 -31.68 15.61 -14.33
C GLU A 46 -30.93 15.31 -15.64
N ALA A 47 -31.64 14.85 -16.68
CA ALA A 47 -31.09 14.67 -18.02
C ALA A 47 -30.67 16.00 -18.67
N GLU A 48 -31.51 17.04 -18.57
CA GLU A 48 -31.17 18.38 -19.07
C GLU A 48 -29.96 18.97 -18.31
N ARG A 49 -29.93 18.85 -16.98
CA ARG A 49 -28.81 19.35 -16.15
C ARG A 49 -27.50 18.60 -16.40
N SER A 50 -27.57 17.30 -16.66
CA SER A 50 -26.39 16.49 -17.00
C SER A 50 -25.87 16.82 -18.41
N TYR A 51 -26.76 17.10 -19.37
CA TYR A 51 -26.38 17.59 -20.70
C TYR A 51 -25.76 19.00 -20.65
N GLU A 52 -26.30 19.92 -19.86
CA GLU A 52 -25.73 21.26 -19.64
C GLU A 52 -24.36 21.21 -18.94
N ARG A 53 -24.17 20.29 -17.99
CA ARG A 53 -22.85 20.05 -17.35
C ARG A 53 -21.82 19.51 -18.34
N TYR A 54 -22.26 18.66 -19.28
CA TYR A 54 -21.41 18.14 -20.35
C TYR A 54 -21.06 19.21 -21.40
N GLN A 55 -22.03 20.08 -21.74
CA GLN A 55 -21.82 21.26 -22.60
C GLN A 55 -20.90 22.30 -21.95
N GLY A 56 -21.00 22.51 -20.63
CA GLY A 56 -20.08 23.36 -19.87
C GLY A 56 -18.64 22.83 -19.89
N GLN A 57 -18.45 21.52 -19.69
CA GLN A 57 -17.14 20.89 -19.85
C GLN A 57 -16.62 20.98 -21.28
N THR A 58 -17.46 20.80 -22.30
CA THR A 58 -17.02 20.92 -23.70
C THR A 58 -16.76 22.37 -24.13
N ALA A 59 -17.44 23.36 -23.54
CA ALA A 59 -17.15 24.77 -23.69
C ALA A 59 -15.80 25.14 -23.05
N ASP A 60 -15.48 24.64 -21.86
CA ASP A 60 -14.15 24.81 -21.24
C ASP A 60 -13.04 24.15 -22.09
N TYR A 61 -13.34 22.99 -22.71
CA TYR A 61 -12.43 22.32 -23.64
C TYR A 61 -12.31 23.04 -25.00
N GLN A 62 -13.33 23.75 -25.46
CA GLN A 62 -13.31 24.54 -26.71
C GLN A 62 -12.73 25.94 -26.51
N GLU A 63 -12.88 26.54 -25.33
CA GLU A 63 -12.26 27.80 -24.93
C GLU A 63 -10.74 27.63 -24.68
N ALA A 64 -10.34 26.45 -24.17
CA ALA A 64 -8.93 26.03 -24.15
C ALA A 64 -8.34 25.79 -25.56
N ARG A 65 -9.18 25.55 -26.57
CA ARG A 65 -8.78 25.21 -27.95
C ARG A 65 -8.87 26.38 -28.93
N SER A 66 -9.46 27.51 -28.52
CA SER A 66 -9.68 28.71 -29.35
C SER A 66 -8.80 29.91 -28.97
N GLN A 67 -7.88 29.76 -28.01
CA GLN A 67 -6.86 30.77 -27.74
C GLN A 67 -5.87 30.86 -28.92
N PRO A 68 -5.65 32.04 -29.51
CA PRO A 68 -4.74 32.20 -30.63
C PRO A 68 -3.29 31.91 -30.24
N TYR A 69 -2.63 31.12 -31.08
CA TYR A 69 -1.20 30.83 -31.06
C TYR A 69 -0.41 32.13 -31.28
N ASN A 70 -0.08 32.86 -30.20
CA ASN A 70 1.07 33.77 -30.12
C ASN A 70 1.22 34.37 -28.71
N ASN A 71 1.55 33.55 -27.71
CA ASN A 71 2.59 33.88 -26.71
C ASN A 71 2.74 32.75 -25.67
N ARG A 72 3.69 31.84 -25.90
CA ARG A 72 4.43 31.23 -24.80
C ARG A 72 5.74 30.62 -25.28
N SER A 73 6.64 31.50 -25.72
CA SER A 73 8.07 31.21 -25.78
C SER A 73 8.66 31.26 -24.38
N ASN A 74 9.07 30.09 -23.90
CA ASN A 74 10.12 29.78 -22.92
C ASN A 74 9.63 28.72 -21.95
N TYR A 75 9.93 27.44 -22.25
CA TYR A 75 10.78 26.60 -21.41
C TYR A 75 10.92 25.20 -22.06
N TYR A 76 12.18 24.83 -22.30
CA TYR A 76 12.74 23.54 -22.72
C TYR A 76 12.62 23.11 -24.20
N GLN A 77 13.81 23.01 -24.79
CA GLN A 77 14.19 22.53 -26.10
C GLN A 77 14.56 21.05 -25.96
N GLU A 78 13.85 20.15 -26.65
CA GLU A 78 14.22 18.74 -26.80
C GLU A 78 15.19 18.56 -27.99
N PRO A 79 16.17 17.63 -27.92
CA PRO A 79 17.09 17.33 -29.02
C PRO A 79 16.47 16.41 -30.08
N ASP A 80 16.85 16.65 -31.34
CA ASP A 80 16.48 15.92 -32.54
C ASP A 80 16.83 14.42 -32.47
N TYR A 81 15.86 13.56 -32.80
CA TYR A 81 16.06 12.13 -33.07
C TYR A 81 16.20 11.94 -34.59
N GLU A 82 17.40 11.54 -35.04
CA GLU A 82 17.60 11.04 -36.42
C GLU A 82 17.37 9.53 -36.51
N ASP A 83 16.87 9.15 -37.69
CA ASP A 83 16.49 7.83 -38.18
C ASP A 83 17.68 6.85 -38.27
N VAL A 84 17.56 5.67 -37.63
CA VAL A 84 18.57 4.58 -37.70
C VAL A 84 17.87 3.24 -37.89
N ASN A 85 17.63 2.87 -39.15
CA ASN A 85 17.39 1.49 -39.55
C ASN A 85 18.14 1.19 -40.85
N GLN A 86 19.38 0.72 -40.74
CA GLN A 86 20.08 0.02 -41.83
C GLN A 86 20.56 -1.35 -41.30
N LEU A 87 19.96 -2.42 -41.82
CA LEU A 87 20.30 -3.82 -41.59
C LEU A 87 21.11 -4.35 -42.78
N THR A 88 21.98 -5.33 -42.55
CA THR A 88 22.71 -6.05 -43.61
C THR A 88 21.81 -7.10 -44.30
N GLU A 89 22.19 -7.60 -45.49
CA GLU A 89 21.42 -8.62 -46.24
C GLU A 89 21.22 -9.96 -45.48
N GLU A 90 21.99 -10.22 -44.42
CA GLU A 90 21.81 -11.39 -43.53
C GLU A 90 21.02 -11.06 -42.23
N GLY A 91 20.41 -9.87 -42.15
CA GLY A 91 19.47 -9.52 -41.08
C GLY A 91 20.10 -9.14 -39.73
N LEU A 92 21.41 -8.81 -39.70
CA LEU A 92 22.10 -8.34 -38.51
C LEU A 92 22.28 -6.81 -38.52
N PRO A 93 22.18 -6.14 -37.35
CA PRO A 93 22.38 -4.69 -37.24
C PRO A 93 23.83 -4.30 -37.56
N VAL A 94 24.01 -3.21 -38.33
CA VAL A 94 25.34 -2.67 -38.68
C VAL A 94 25.93 -1.97 -37.46
N TYR A 95 26.96 -2.57 -36.85
CA TYR A 95 27.73 -1.90 -35.80
C TYR A 95 28.81 -1.02 -36.43
N ARG A 96 28.80 0.28 -36.10
CA ARG A 96 29.86 1.22 -36.50
C ARG A 96 31.13 0.92 -35.70
N GLU A 97 32.22 0.58 -36.38
CA GLU A 97 33.54 0.49 -35.76
C GLU A 97 33.98 1.86 -35.21
N GLU A 98 34.20 1.95 -33.90
CA GLU A 98 34.76 3.13 -33.26
C GLU A 98 36.26 3.25 -33.57
N ALA A 99 36.64 4.31 -34.28
CA ALA A 99 38.02 4.71 -34.48
C ALA A 99 38.71 5.04 -33.13
N PRO A 100 40.02 4.76 -32.98
CA PRO A 100 40.71 4.88 -31.70
C PRO A 100 40.87 6.34 -31.27
N GLN A 101 40.29 6.72 -30.13
CA GLN A 101 40.52 8.03 -29.55
C GLN A 101 41.94 8.13 -28.95
N ARG A 102 42.69 9.08 -29.51
CA ARG A 102 44.04 9.48 -29.13
C ARG A 102 44.10 10.00 -27.68
N ASN A 103 45.01 9.39 -26.92
CA ASN A 103 45.55 9.88 -25.65
C ASN A 103 45.98 11.36 -25.70
N VAL A 104 45.32 12.24 -24.95
CA VAL A 104 45.89 13.54 -24.58
C VAL A 104 46.36 13.50 -23.12
N LYS A 105 47.65 13.21 -22.98
CA LYS A 105 48.42 13.36 -21.74
C LYS A 105 48.39 14.81 -21.26
N ARG A 106 47.82 15.10 -20.08
CA ARG A 106 48.21 16.30 -19.31
C ARG A 106 49.36 15.96 -18.37
N LYS A 107 50.53 16.43 -18.79
CA LYS A 107 51.85 16.34 -18.16
C LYS A 107 51.88 17.01 -16.78
N LYS A 108 52.38 16.24 -15.81
CA LYS A 108 53.47 16.57 -14.88
C LYS A 108 54.01 18.00 -15.00
N ASN A 109 53.81 18.81 -13.96
CA ASN A 109 54.61 20.01 -13.72
C ASN A 109 56.06 19.61 -13.40
N GLN A 110 56.92 19.68 -14.40
CA GLN A 110 58.36 19.90 -14.23
C GLN A 110 58.61 21.40 -14.43
N ARG A 111 59.05 22.08 -13.38
CA ARG A 111 59.72 23.39 -13.50
C ARG A 111 61.21 23.15 -13.39
N GLN A 112 61.95 23.42 -14.45
CA GLN A 112 63.39 23.67 -14.42
C GLN A 112 63.71 24.97 -15.20
N ALA A 113 64.18 25.94 -14.42
CA ALA A 113 65.23 26.97 -14.60
C ALA A 113 65.60 27.57 -15.99
N ALA A 114 65.77 28.90 -16.00
CA ALA A 114 67.03 29.66 -16.27
C ALA A 114 66.79 31.19 -16.10
N PRO A 115 67.80 32.11 -16.13
CA PRO A 115 68.99 32.22 -15.26
C PRO A 115 69.26 33.67 -14.72
N SER A 116 70.27 33.81 -13.83
CA SER A 116 71.11 35.01 -13.50
C SER A 116 70.44 36.21 -12.79
N ALA A 117 70.98 36.94 -11.81
CA ALA A 117 72.23 37.07 -11.04
C ALA A 117 71.84 37.74 -9.67
N THR A 118 72.51 37.64 -8.52
CA THR A 118 73.79 38.26 -8.13
C THR A 118 74.04 37.99 -6.62
N SER A 119 75.32 37.85 -6.24
CA SER A 119 75.97 38.09 -4.92
C SER A 119 75.68 37.24 -3.66
N ALA A 120 76.80 36.74 -3.10
CA ALA A 120 77.03 35.98 -1.86
C ALA A 120 77.03 36.89 -0.58
N PRO A 121 77.41 36.45 0.66
CA PRO A 121 77.92 35.13 1.07
C PRO A 121 77.44 34.55 2.44
N ARG A 122 77.68 33.23 2.56
CA ARG A 122 78.07 32.41 3.74
C ARG A 122 77.37 32.62 5.09
N SER A 123 76.71 31.55 5.55
CA SER A 123 76.75 31.12 6.97
C SER A 123 76.59 29.59 7.07
N LYS A 124 77.54 28.95 7.76
CA LYS A 124 77.58 27.51 8.03
C LYS A 124 76.70 27.22 9.25
N SER A 125 75.67 26.37 9.12
CA SER A 125 75.03 25.74 10.29
C SER A 125 74.49 24.34 9.98
N GLN A 126 75.27 23.38 10.44
CA GLN A 126 74.97 22.05 10.97
C GLN A 126 73.74 21.27 10.47
N VAL A 127 74.07 20.13 9.87
CA VAL A 127 73.20 19.01 9.52
C VAL A 127 72.64 18.35 10.79
N VAL A 128 71.34 18.51 11.06
CA VAL A 128 70.59 17.59 11.94
C VAL A 128 69.83 16.59 11.07
N LYS A 129 70.32 15.35 11.04
CA LYS A 129 69.67 14.20 10.37
C LYS A 129 68.33 13.88 11.07
N LYS A 130 67.19 14.33 10.53
CA LYS A 130 65.87 13.79 10.88
C LYS A 130 65.72 12.37 10.30
N LYS A 131 65.80 11.36 11.18
CA LYS A 131 65.43 9.96 10.88
C LYS A 131 63.97 9.89 10.40
N ARG A 132 63.74 9.44 9.16
CA ARG A 132 62.41 9.08 8.65
C ARG A 132 61.91 7.81 9.35
N PRO A 133 60.68 7.75 9.90
CA PRO A 133 60.15 6.50 10.44
C PRO A 133 59.71 5.58 9.29
N LYS A 134 60.61 4.72 8.82
CA LYS A 134 60.28 3.59 7.94
C LYS A 134 59.62 2.46 8.76
N LYS A 135 58.35 2.61 9.17
CA LYS A 135 57.56 1.49 9.75
C LYS A 135 56.05 1.49 9.44
N LYS A 136 55.54 2.38 8.57
CA LYS A 136 54.10 2.44 8.23
C LYS A 136 53.63 1.57 7.05
N ARG A 137 54.52 0.89 6.31
CA ARG A 137 54.15 0.10 5.11
C ARG A 137 53.68 -1.33 5.40
N ARG A 138 54.14 -1.96 6.49
CA ARG A 138 53.71 -3.31 6.91
C ARG A 138 52.35 -3.29 7.62
N LEU A 139 52.07 -2.28 8.45
CA LEU A 139 50.77 -2.11 9.12
C LEU A 139 49.62 -1.88 8.12
N LYS A 140 49.85 -1.11 7.04
CA LYS A 140 48.85 -0.94 5.96
C LYS A 140 48.54 -2.25 5.21
N LYS A 141 49.50 -3.16 5.09
CA LYS A 141 49.27 -4.48 4.49
C LYS A 141 48.48 -5.39 5.42
N VAL A 142 48.78 -5.38 6.72
CA VAL A 142 48.02 -6.13 7.73
C VAL A 142 46.59 -5.59 7.85
N ILE A 143 46.39 -4.27 7.90
CA ILE A 143 45.05 -3.65 7.91
C ILE A 143 44.26 -4.00 6.65
N LYS A 144 44.88 -3.97 5.46
CA LYS A 144 44.22 -4.36 4.20
C LYS A 144 43.86 -5.85 4.19
N LEU A 145 44.71 -6.72 4.76
CA LEU A 145 44.47 -8.16 4.85
C LEU A 145 43.38 -8.48 5.87
N VAL A 146 43.36 -7.78 7.01
CA VAL A 146 42.29 -7.87 8.02
C VAL A 146 40.97 -7.37 7.45
N LEU A 147 40.93 -6.21 6.77
CA LEU A 147 39.73 -5.71 6.08
C LEU A 147 39.26 -6.67 4.97
N SER A 148 40.19 -7.28 4.24
CA SER A 148 39.88 -8.29 3.22
C SER A 148 39.28 -9.55 3.84
N CYS A 149 39.86 -10.08 4.92
CA CYS A 149 39.29 -11.22 5.65
C CYS A 149 37.95 -10.88 6.30
N LEU A 150 37.79 -9.65 6.83
CA LEU A 150 36.53 -9.18 7.37
C LEU A 150 35.46 -9.12 6.28
N SER A 151 35.80 -8.56 5.10
CA SER A 151 34.89 -8.52 3.95
C SER A 151 34.52 -9.92 3.45
N LEU A 152 35.46 -10.86 3.44
CA LEU A 152 35.21 -12.25 3.07
C LEU A 152 34.28 -12.95 4.09
N GLY A 153 34.46 -12.65 5.38
CA GLY A 153 33.58 -13.12 6.45
C GLY A 153 32.16 -12.57 6.32
N VAL A 154 31.99 -11.30 5.94
CA VAL A 154 30.67 -10.73 5.64
C VAL A 154 30.05 -11.41 4.42
N VAL A 155 30.82 -11.66 3.35
CA VAL A 155 30.31 -12.37 2.17
C VAL A 155 29.85 -13.78 2.53
N PHE A 156 30.62 -14.53 3.32
CA PHE A 156 30.23 -15.86 3.77
C PHE A 156 28.97 -15.83 4.66
N LEU A 157 28.85 -14.83 5.53
CA LEU A 157 27.66 -14.62 6.36
C LEU A 157 26.42 -14.32 5.49
N VAL A 158 26.54 -13.44 4.50
CA VAL A 158 25.44 -13.12 3.57
C VAL A 158 25.03 -14.36 2.77
N LEU A 159 25.99 -15.16 2.28
CA LEU A 159 25.72 -16.42 1.58
C LEU A 159 25.01 -17.44 2.49
N ALA A 160 25.44 -17.58 3.74
CA ALA A 160 24.80 -18.46 4.71
C ALA A 160 23.35 -18.02 5.03
N MET A 161 23.13 -16.70 5.15
CA MET A 161 21.79 -16.14 5.35
C MET A 161 20.88 -16.35 4.14
N ALA A 162 21.41 -16.14 2.91
CA ALA A 162 20.68 -16.40 1.68
C ALA A 162 20.30 -17.89 1.54
N TYR A 163 21.20 -18.80 1.93
CA TYR A 163 20.92 -20.24 1.96
C TYR A 163 19.81 -20.60 2.96
N GLN A 164 19.89 -20.11 4.20
CA GLN A 164 18.84 -20.33 5.21
C GLN A 164 17.48 -19.75 4.77
N PHE A 165 17.50 -18.59 4.11
CA PHE A 165 16.30 -17.99 3.53
C PHE A 165 15.70 -18.85 2.43
N TYR A 166 16.51 -19.30 1.47
CA TYR A 166 16.04 -20.16 0.37
C TYR A 166 15.47 -21.48 0.89
N LYS A 167 16.11 -22.06 1.92
CA LYS A 167 15.57 -23.21 2.64
C LYS A 167 14.21 -22.91 3.28
N GLY A 168 14.03 -21.71 3.83
CA GLY A 168 12.74 -21.26 4.38
C GLY A 168 11.65 -21.06 3.33
N THR A 169 12.01 -20.70 2.09
CA THR A 169 11.06 -20.63 0.98
C THR A 169 10.64 -22.01 0.46
N ASP A 170 11.46 -23.04 0.68
CA ASP A 170 11.11 -24.43 0.40
C ASP A 170 10.19 -24.99 1.51
N LEU A 171 8.89 -24.77 1.32
CA LEU A 171 7.83 -25.20 2.24
C LEU A 171 7.75 -26.73 2.41
N SER A 172 8.45 -27.51 1.58
CA SER A 172 8.59 -28.97 1.67
C SER A 172 9.42 -29.41 2.88
N ALA A 173 10.35 -28.56 3.33
CA ALA A 173 11.18 -28.80 4.52
C ALA A 173 10.51 -28.34 5.83
N ALA A 174 9.34 -27.69 5.74
CA ALA A 174 8.64 -27.13 6.88
C ALA A 174 7.78 -28.18 7.58
N GLY A 175 8.43 -29.00 8.41
CA GLY A 175 7.74 -29.85 9.37
C GLY A 175 6.95 -29.01 10.37
N ASN A 176 5.65 -28.83 10.11
CA ASN A 176 4.64 -28.49 11.12
C ASN A 176 3.32 -29.16 10.73
N ASN A 177 2.94 -30.19 11.49
CA ASN A 177 1.59 -30.80 11.50
C ASN A 177 1.10 -31.42 10.18
N GLY A 178 2.00 -31.95 9.34
CA GLY A 178 1.60 -32.78 8.18
C GLY A 178 0.79 -32.05 7.09
N LYS A 179 0.71 -30.72 7.12
CA LYS A 179 0.07 -29.91 6.07
C LYS A 179 1.14 -29.34 5.15
N ALA A 180 1.13 -29.73 3.88
CA ALA A 180 1.97 -29.13 2.86
C ALA A 180 1.44 -27.74 2.52
N TYR A 181 2.20 -26.69 2.83
CA TYR A 181 1.87 -25.33 2.42
C TYR A 181 2.37 -25.10 1.00
N GLN A 182 1.55 -24.46 0.17
CA GLN A 182 1.93 -24.05 -1.18
C GLN A 182 2.38 -22.58 -1.18
N PRO A 183 3.37 -22.19 -1.99
CA PRO A 183 3.72 -20.79 -2.17
C PRO A 183 2.51 -19.97 -2.59
N ALA A 184 2.40 -18.75 -2.07
CA ALA A 184 1.35 -17.83 -2.44
C ALA A 184 1.49 -17.40 -3.92
N LEU A 185 0.37 -17.38 -4.65
CA LEU A 185 0.34 -16.93 -6.04
C LEU A 185 0.48 -15.41 -6.08
N VAL A 186 1.40 -14.89 -6.90
CA VAL A 186 1.54 -13.44 -7.13
C VAL A 186 0.65 -13.03 -8.29
N GLU A 187 -0.19 -12.03 -8.06
CA GLU A 187 -1.09 -11.47 -9.06
C GLU A 187 -0.38 -10.40 -9.89
N THR A 188 -0.88 -10.15 -11.10
CA THR A 188 -0.41 -8.99 -11.89
C THR A 188 -0.93 -7.71 -11.23
N PHE A 189 -0.02 -6.86 -10.77
CA PHE A 189 -0.34 -5.63 -10.06
C PHE A 189 0.30 -4.42 -10.75
N ASN A 190 -0.53 -3.48 -11.23
CA ASN A 190 -0.06 -2.31 -11.97
C ASN A 190 0.30 -1.17 -11.03
N GLY A 191 1.31 -1.41 -10.20
CA GLY A 191 1.78 -0.48 -9.18
C GLY A 191 2.10 0.91 -9.74
N LYS A 192 1.74 1.95 -8.98
CA LYS A 192 2.04 3.35 -9.28
C LYS A 192 2.77 4.01 -8.11
N ASP A 193 3.81 4.78 -8.43
CA ASP A 193 4.50 5.61 -7.45
C ASP A 193 3.56 6.71 -6.93
N THR A 194 3.70 7.03 -5.64
CA THR A 194 3.06 8.21 -5.04
C THR A 194 4.08 9.34 -4.92
N LYS A 195 3.58 10.58 -4.78
CA LYS A 195 4.44 11.79 -4.73
C LYS A 195 5.24 11.90 -3.44
N ASP A 196 4.73 11.37 -2.33
CA ASP A 196 5.39 11.42 -1.02
C ASP A 196 5.47 10.05 -0.35
N GLY A 197 6.60 9.38 -0.54
CA GLY A 197 6.87 8.04 0.00
C GLY A 197 6.39 6.93 -0.94
N VAL A 198 6.06 5.79 -0.34
CA VAL A 198 5.62 4.58 -1.03
C VAL A 198 4.39 4.03 -0.32
N ASN A 199 3.29 3.92 -1.06
CA ASN A 199 2.04 3.34 -0.60
C ASN A 199 2.02 1.82 -0.87
N ILE A 200 1.75 1.05 0.17
CA ILE A 200 1.67 -0.41 0.16
C ILE A 200 0.27 -0.82 0.65
N LEU A 201 -0.47 -1.55 -0.18
CA LEU A 201 -1.78 -2.09 0.16
C LEU A 201 -1.63 -3.44 0.89
N ILE A 202 -2.14 -3.53 2.11
CA ILE A 202 -2.20 -4.74 2.90
C ILE A 202 -3.64 -5.25 2.89
N LEU A 203 -3.81 -6.48 2.41
CA LEU A 203 -5.10 -7.17 2.34
C LEU A 203 -5.10 -8.38 3.27
N GLY A 204 -6.09 -8.45 4.15
CA GLY A 204 -6.36 -9.65 4.95
C GLY A 204 -7.55 -10.41 4.37
N SER A 205 -7.31 -11.63 3.88
CA SER A 205 -8.36 -12.49 3.32
C SER A 205 -8.73 -13.63 4.26
N ASP A 206 -10.01 -13.99 4.27
CA ASP A 206 -10.52 -15.20 4.95
C ASP A 206 -10.34 -16.46 4.08
N GLN A 207 -10.08 -16.31 2.79
CA GLN A 207 -9.80 -17.40 1.88
C GLN A 207 -8.33 -17.83 2.03
N ARG A 208 -8.13 -19.14 2.18
CA ARG A 208 -6.81 -19.75 2.06
C ARG A 208 -6.29 -19.45 0.66
N VAL A 209 -5.08 -18.90 0.52
CA VAL A 209 -4.46 -18.60 -0.78
C VAL A 209 -4.35 -19.86 -1.67
N SER A 210 -4.48 -21.06 -1.07
CA SER A 210 -4.51 -22.36 -1.75
C SER A 210 -5.90 -22.87 -2.20
N GLN A 211 -7.01 -22.18 -1.90
CA GLN A 211 -8.36 -22.62 -2.29
C GLN A 211 -8.88 -21.90 -3.53
N LYS A 212 -9.42 -22.67 -4.48
CA LYS A 212 -10.14 -22.20 -5.69
C LYS A 212 -11.61 -21.89 -5.36
N SER A 213 -11.85 -21.04 -4.36
CA SER A 213 -13.20 -20.65 -3.98
C SER A 213 -13.61 -19.35 -4.68
N THR A 214 -14.88 -19.26 -5.06
CA THR A 214 -15.52 -18.07 -5.64
C THR A 214 -15.95 -17.05 -4.58
N ASP A 215 -15.80 -17.34 -3.29
CA ASP A 215 -16.24 -16.47 -2.18
C ASP A 215 -15.04 -15.96 -1.37
N ALA A 216 -14.03 -15.45 -2.07
CA ALA A 216 -12.86 -14.85 -1.45
C ALA A 216 -13.25 -13.48 -0.89
N ARG A 217 -13.17 -13.26 0.42
CA ARG A 217 -13.47 -11.95 1.01
C ARG A 217 -12.23 -11.32 1.58
N THR A 218 -12.16 -10.00 1.44
CA THR A 218 -11.19 -9.18 2.17
C THR A 218 -11.87 -8.47 3.32
N ASP A 219 -11.34 -8.67 4.52
CA ASP A 219 -11.88 -8.12 5.77
C ASP A 219 -10.98 -7.06 6.39
N SER A 220 -9.79 -6.86 5.82
CA SER A 220 -8.81 -5.86 6.24
C SER A 220 -8.24 -5.21 4.99
N ILE A 221 -8.52 -3.93 4.80
CA ILE A 221 -8.04 -3.14 3.67
C ILE A 221 -7.25 -1.97 4.24
N ILE A 222 -5.92 -2.05 4.19
CA ILE A 222 -5.04 -1.10 4.88
C ILE A 222 -4.01 -0.60 3.89
N VAL A 223 -3.84 0.72 3.77
CA VAL A 223 -2.75 1.31 3.01
C VAL A 223 -1.73 1.88 3.99
N VAL A 224 -0.48 1.43 3.86
CA VAL A 224 0.66 1.90 4.64
C VAL A 224 1.53 2.76 3.75
N ASN A 225 1.87 3.95 4.22
CA ASN A 225 2.82 4.86 3.60
C ASN A 225 4.13 4.88 4.40
N VAL A 226 5.24 4.62 3.71
CA VAL A 226 6.61 4.64 4.24
C VAL A 226 7.51 5.51 3.36
N GLY A 227 8.64 5.98 3.87
CA GLY A 227 9.59 6.78 3.07
C GLY A 227 9.12 8.19 2.74
N ASN A 228 8.05 8.69 3.38
CA ASN A 228 7.62 10.08 3.23
C ASN A 228 8.63 11.07 3.80
N LYS A 229 8.51 12.34 3.38
CA LYS A 229 9.36 13.46 3.81
C LYS A 229 9.37 13.69 5.32
N GLU A 230 8.29 13.32 6.03
CA GLU A 230 8.22 13.41 7.48
C GLU A 230 9.01 12.31 8.21
N GLY A 231 9.44 11.27 7.51
CA GLY A 231 10.14 10.14 8.11
C GLY A 231 9.29 9.37 9.12
N LYS A 232 7.96 9.35 8.95
CA LYS A 232 7.00 8.62 9.80
C LYS A 232 6.36 7.47 9.03
N ILE A 233 5.87 6.46 9.74
CA ILE A 233 4.99 5.45 9.13
C ILE A 233 3.56 5.93 9.29
N LYS A 234 2.83 6.02 8.18
CA LYS A 234 1.41 6.41 8.17
C LYS A 234 0.58 5.22 7.70
N MET A 235 -0.60 5.06 8.25
CA MET A 235 -1.48 3.93 7.98
C MET A 235 -2.93 4.42 7.89
N VAL A 236 -3.64 3.98 6.86
CA VAL A 236 -5.07 4.21 6.73
C VAL A 236 -5.76 2.88 6.54
N SER A 237 -6.77 2.58 7.36
CA SER A 237 -7.61 1.41 7.17
C SER A 237 -8.97 1.83 6.64
N PHE A 238 -9.43 1.15 5.61
CA PHE A 238 -10.71 1.37 4.98
C PHE A 238 -11.69 0.33 5.50
N MET A 239 -12.85 0.78 5.98
CA MET A 239 -13.93 -0.12 6.39
C MET A 239 -14.47 -0.82 5.15
N ARG A 240 -14.60 -2.15 5.24
CA ARG A 240 -14.94 -3.00 4.09
C ARG A 240 -16.32 -2.74 3.50
N ASP A 241 -17.25 -2.24 4.31
CA ASP A 241 -18.66 -2.04 3.94
C ASP A 241 -18.91 -0.63 3.35
N THR A 242 -17.84 0.16 3.14
CA THR A 242 -17.90 1.46 2.45
C THR A 242 -18.42 1.25 1.03
N LEU A 243 -19.51 1.92 0.68
CA LEU A 243 -20.07 1.91 -0.67
C LEU A 243 -19.17 2.72 -1.59
N VAL A 244 -18.66 2.07 -2.65
CA VAL A 244 -17.71 2.64 -3.60
C VAL A 244 -18.10 2.27 -5.03
N ASN A 245 -17.67 3.10 -5.96
CA ASN A 245 -17.81 2.82 -7.37
C ASN A 245 -16.72 1.84 -7.83
N ILE A 246 -17.13 0.65 -8.29
CA ILE A 246 -16.22 -0.39 -8.79
C ILE A 246 -16.32 -0.46 -10.32
N LYS A 247 -15.18 -0.34 -11.01
CA LYS A 247 -15.11 -0.41 -12.48
C LYS A 247 -15.70 -1.71 -13.03
N GLY A 248 -16.56 -1.60 -14.04
CA GLY A 248 -17.22 -2.75 -14.67
C GLY A 248 -18.31 -3.43 -13.82
N ALA A 249 -18.58 -2.96 -12.60
CA ALA A 249 -19.63 -3.48 -11.73
C ALA A 249 -20.64 -2.41 -11.28
N SER A 250 -20.17 -1.17 -11.07
CA SER A 250 -20.97 -0.01 -10.67
C SER A 250 -21.18 1.01 -11.81
N GLU A 251 -20.92 0.63 -13.07
CA GLU A 251 -20.93 1.54 -14.24
C GLU A 251 -22.17 1.43 -15.15
N THR A 252 -23.18 0.63 -14.78
CA THR A 252 -24.43 0.58 -15.55
C THR A 252 -25.39 1.66 -15.07
N ASP A 253 -26.24 2.24 -15.95
CA ASP A 253 -27.16 3.36 -15.64
C ASP A 253 -28.15 3.10 -14.47
N TYR A 254 -28.16 1.87 -13.92
CA TYR A 254 -28.98 1.42 -12.80
C TYR A 254 -28.17 0.94 -11.58
N SER A 255 -26.83 0.98 -11.61
CA SER A 255 -26.01 0.38 -10.55
C SER A 255 -25.72 1.36 -9.41
N GLN A 256 -26.28 1.06 -8.25
CA GLN A 256 -25.82 1.60 -6.97
C GLN A 256 -24.39 1.15 -6.69
N ASP A 257 -23.71 1.90 -5.82
CA ASP A 257 -22.38 1.55 -5.35
C ASP A 257 -22.37 0.19 -4.63
N LEU A 258 -21.21 -0.48 -4.67
CA LEU A 258 -20.99 -1.77 -4.04
C LEU A 258 -20.06 -1.60 -2.85
N LYS A 259 -20.11 -2.54 -1.91
CA LYS A 259 -19.18 -2.55 -0.78
C LYS A 259 -17.75 -2.68 -1.26
N LEU A 260 -16.83 -1.98 -0.59
CA LEU A 260 -15.42 -1.95 -0.96
C LEU A 260 -14.78 -3.35 -1.01
N ASN A 261 -15.11 -4.25 -0.07
CA ASN A 261 -14.58 -5.61 -0.15
C ASN A 261 -15.02 -6.39 -1.39
N THR A 262 -16.19 -6.07 -1.97
CA THR A 262 -16.67 -6.71 -3.19
C THR A 262 -15.71 -6.53 -4.36
N ALA A 263 -14.92 -5.44 -4.39
CA ALA A 263 -13.89 -5.24 -5.41
C ALA A 263 -12.84 -6.36 -5.40
N PHE A 264 -12.48 -6.86 -4.23
CA PHE A 264 -11.56 -7.99 -4.12
C PHE A 264 -12.22 -9.27 -4.63
N ASN A 265 -13.45 -9.57 -4.20
CA ASN A 265 -14.18 -10.76 -4.62
C ASN A 265 -14.34 -10.83 -6.16
N ILE A 266 -14.74 -9.70 -6.78
CA ILE A 266 -14.91 -9.60 -8.24
C ILE A 266 -13.56 -9.80 -8.94
N GLY A 267 -12.49 -9.18 -8.42
CA GLY A 267 -11.16 -9.33 -8.99
C GLY A 267 -10.67 -10.78 -8.91
N GLU A 268 -10.91 -11.47 -7.80
CA GLU A 268 -10.55 -12.87 -7.63
C GLU A 268 -11.28 -13.80 -8.60
N GLN A 269 -12.58 -13.56 -8.83
CA GLN A 269 -13.36 -14.28 -9.83
C GLN A 269 -12.87 -14.00 -11.27
N ASN A 270 -12.35 -12.79 -11.51
CA ASN A 270 -11.84 -12.35 -12.81
C ASN A 270 -10.32 -12.53 -12.93
N ASN A 271 -9.89 -13.79 -13.03
CA ASN A 271 -8.48 -14.19 -13.23
C ASN A 271 -7.54 -13.92 -12.04
N HIS A 272 -8.02 -14.03 -10.78
CA HIS A 272 -7.18 -13.83 -9.59
C HIS A 272 -6.51 -12.45 -9.59
N GLN A 273 -7.31 -11.40 -9.79
CA GLN A 273 -6.88 -10.00 -9.80
C GLN A 273 -7.53 -9.20 -8.67
N GLY A 274 -7.79 -9.83 -7.51
CA GLY A 274 -8.43 -9.20 -6.36
C GLY A 274 -7.65 -7.98 -5.87
N ALA A 275 -6.32 -8.08 -5.78
CA ALA A 275 -5.48 -6.98 -5.32
C ALA A 275 -5.46 -5.82 -6.34
N GLU A 276 -5.38 -6.11 -7.63
CA GLU A 276 -5.36 -5.09 -8.68
C GLU A 276 -6.70 -4.36 -8.83
N LEU A 277 -7.84 -5.06 -8.75
CA LEU A 277 -9.15 -4.39 -8.80
C LEU A 277 -9.39 -3.54 -7.55
N MET A 278 -8.93 -3.99 -6.38
CA MET A 278 -8.94 -3.18 -5.16
C MET A 278 -8.08 -1.91 -5.33
N ARG A 279 -6.89 -2.03 -5.92
CA ARG A 279 -6.01 -0.89 -6.22
C ARG A 279 -6.71 0.14 -7.11
N GLN A 280 -7.36 -0.32 -8.17
CA GLN A 280 -8.11 0.56 -9.08
C GLN A 280 -9.30 1.22 -8.38
N THR A 281 -10.02 0.47 -7.54
CA THR A 281 -11.17 0.98 -6.78
C THR A 281 -10.74 2.05 -5.78
N LEU A 282 -9.65 1.82 -5.04
CA LEU A 282 -9.09 2.83 -4.15
C LEU A 282 -8.60 4.06 -4.90
N LYS A 283 -7.95 3.90 -6.07
CA LYS A 283 -7.55 5.03 -6.91
C LYS A 283 -8.76 5.82 -7.42
N ARG A 284 -9.84 5.16 -7.84
CA ARG A 284 -11.03 5.82 -8.36
C ARG A 284 -11.76 6.65 -7.30
N ASN A 285 -11.95 6.08 -6.12
CA ASN A 285 -12.81 6.67 -5.09
C ASN A 285 -12.05 7.60 -4.14
N PHE A 286 -10.77 7.32 -3.89
CA PHE A 286 -9.94 8.05 -2.93
C PHE A 286 -8.72 8.76 -3.56
N ASP A 287 -8.51 8.61 -4.86
CA ASP A 287 -7.39 9.19 -5.62
C ASP A 287 -5.99 8.84 -5.07
N ILE A 288 -5.85 7.65 -4.47
CA ILE A 288 -4.56 7.18 -3.95
C ILE A 288 -3.84 6.27 -4.94
N ASP A 289 -2.57 6.58 -5.22
CA ASP A 289 -1.67 5.73 -6.00
C ASP A 289 -0.98 4.73 -5.08
N ILE A 290 -0.94 3.46 -5.49
CA ILE A 290 -0.44 2.35 -4.68
C ILE A 290 0.57 1.57 -5.53
N LYS A 291 1.77 1.38 -4.99
CA LYS A 291 2.89 0.75 -5.71
C LYS A 291 2.95 -0.75 -5.49
N TYR A 292 2.75 -1.15 -4.24
CA TYR A 292 2.89 -2.53 -3.82
C TYR A 292 1.65 -3.04 -3.11
N TYR A 293 1.50 -4.35 -3.09
CA TYR A 293 0.51 -5.01 -2.24
C TYR A 293 1.14 -6.16 -1.45
N ALA A 294 0.53 -6.52 -0.33
CA ALA A 294 0.80 -7.72 0.43
C ALA A 294 -0.52 -8.30 0.90
N MET A 295 -0.84 -9.51 0.46
CA MET A 295 -2.04 -10.22 0.83
C MET A 295 -1.69 -11.40 1.74
N VAL A 296 -2.41 -11.48 2.85
CA VAL A 296 -2.16 -12.41 3.94
C VAL A 296 -3.47 -13.10 4.31
N ASP A 297 -3.50 -14.43 4.26
CA ASP A 297 -4.62 -15.22 4.78
C ASP A 297 -4.49 -15.52 6.28
N PHE A 298 -5.53 -16.06 6.89
CA PHE A 298 -5.57 -16.36 8.33
C PHE A 298 -4.49 -17.33 8.79
N GLU A 299 -4.22 -18.40 8.02
CA GLU A 299 -3.22 -19.39 8.40
C GLU A 299 -1.82 -18.83 8.28
N THR A 300 -1.56 -18.07 7.22
CA THR A 300 -0.32 -17.36 6.97
C THR A 300 -0.05 -16.32 8.03
N PHE A 301 -1.07 -15.55 8.42
CA PHE A 301 -0.95 -14.58 9.49
C PHE A 301 -0.55 -15.26 10.81
N ALA A 302 -1.28 -16.29 11.23
CA ALA A 302 -1.01 -16.98 12.48
C ALA A 302 0.39 -17.63 12.47
N ALA A 303 0.71 -18.38 11.42
CA ALA A 303 2.01 -19.02 11.26
C ALA A 303 3.15 -18.00 11.17
N GLY A 304 2.93 -16.89 10.49
CA GLY A 304 3.93 -15.83 10.34
C GLY A 304 4.20 -15.10 11.65
N VAL A 305 3.16 -14.82 12.44
CA VAL A 305 3.33 -14.25 13.78
C VAL A 305 4.12 -15.20 14.68
N ASP A 306 3.76 -16.49 14.74
CA ASP A 306 4.47 -17.47 15.57
C ASP A 306 5.92 -17.67 15.13
N THR A 307 6.18 -17.55 13.83
CA THR A 307 7.51 -17.66 13.23
C THR A 307 8.39 -16.44 13.52
N LEU A 308 7.81 -15.23 13.48
CA LEU A 308 8.53 -13.98 13.73
C LEU A 308 8.62 -13.62 15.22
N PHE A 309 7.65 -14.05 16.02
CA PHE A 309 7.49 -13.74 17.43
C PHE A 309 7.16 -15.03 18.21
N PRO A 310 8.14 -15.93 18.40
CA PRO A 310 7.90 -17.21 19.09
C PRO A 310 7.41 -17.05 20.53
N ASP A 311 7.73 -15.93 21.19
CA ASP A 311 7.24 -15.57 22.54
C ASP A 311 5.90 -14.80 22.52
N GLY A 312 5.25 -14.74 21.35
CA GLY A 312 4.04 -13.99 21.08
C GLY A 312 4.24 -12.46 20.98
N VAL A 313 3.18 -11.79 20.54
CA VAL A 313 3.13 -10.34 20.39
C VAL A 313 2.56 -9.71 21.66
N LYS A 314 3.28 -8.73 22.21
CA LYS A 314 2.83 -7.95 23.36
C LYS A 314 1.84 -6.89 22.92
N ILE A 315 0.57 -7.06 23.28
CA ILE A 315 -0.51 -6.15 22.92
C ILE A 315 -1.29 -5.70 24.16
N ASN A 316 -1.75 -4.46 24.15
CA ASN A 316 -2.63 -3.92 25.18
C ASN A 316 -4.08 -3.95 24.68
N THR A 317 -4.70 -5.11 24.77
CA THR A 317 -6.07 -5.34 24.28
C THR A 317 -7.08 -4.35 24.83
N LYS A 318 -7.96 -3.90 23.94
CA LYS A 318 -9.06 -2.98 24.23
C LYS A 318 -10.31 -3.51 23.55
N PHE A 319 -11.39 -3.58 24.31
CA PHE A 319 -12.73 -3.81 23.79
C PHE A 319 -13.58 -2.61 24.17
N SER A 320 -14.59 -2.32 23.36
CA SER A 320 -15.63 -1.37 23.76
C SER A 320 -16.54 -2.01 24.82
N THR A 321 -17.73 -1.48 24.99
CA THR A 321 -18.80 -2.13 25.72
C THR A 321 -19.36 -3.31 24.92
N VAL A 322 -19.95 -4.27 25.62
CA VAL A 322 -20.76 -5.34 25.05
C VAL A 322 -22.13 -5.21 25.69
N ASP A 323 -23.16 -4.99 24.89
CA ASP A 323 -24.53 -4.72 25.35
C ASP A 323 -24.56 -3.54 26.34
N GLY A 324 -23.79 -2.48 26.04
CA GLY A 324 -23.68 -1.27 26.86
C GLY A 324 -22.88 -1.44 28.16
N LYS A 325 -22.29 -2.62 28.42
CA LYS A 325 -21.53 -2.90 29.66
C LYS A 325 -20.04 -3.01 29.38
N LYS A 326 -19.22 -2.40 30.24
CA LYS A 326 -17.77 -2.61 30.21
C LYS A 326 -17.45 -4.05 30.60
N VAL A 327 -16.59 -4.68 29.81
CA VAL A 327 -16.13 -6.06 30.02
C VAL A 327 -14.68 -6.09 30.44
N SER A 328 -14.30 -7.07 31.28
CA SER A 328 -12.90 -7.37 31.62
C SER A 328 -12.30 -8.46 30.74
N SER A 329 -13.13 -9.22 30.03
CA SER A 329 -12.76 -10.22 29.03
C SER A 329 -13.91 -10.51 28.09
N VAL A 330 -13.61 -11.02 26.89
CA VAL A 330 -14.61 -11.48 25.91
C VAL A 330 -14.30 -12.91 25.47
N GLN A 331 -15.35 -13.65 25.09
CA GLN A 331 -15.23 -14.94 24.44
C GLN A 331 -15.14 -14.72 22.93
N VAL A 332 -14.07 -15.22 22.32
CA VAL A 332 -13.80 -15.08 20.90
C VAL A 332 -13.77 -16.48 20.27
N PRO A 333 -14.50 -16.73 19.18
CA PRO A 333 -14.41 -18.00 18.46
C PRO A 333 -13.00 -18.19 17.90
N ASP A 334 -12.50 -19.43 17.95
CA ASP A 334 -11.20 -19.82 17.42
C ASP A 334 -11.37 -20.70 16.17
N ASP A 335 -11.68 -20.06 15.04
CA ASP A 335 -12.05 -20.76 13.79
C ASP A 335 -10.94 -21.68 13.27
N LEU A 336 -9.68 -21.39 13.58
CA LEU A 336 -8.55 -22.25 13.22
C LEU A 336 -8.52 -23.56 14.04
N ARG A 337 -9.35 -23.69 15.08
CA ARG A 337 -9.54 -24.90 15.87
C ARG A 337 -10.90 -25.57 15.65
N MET A 338 -11.59 -25.23 14.56
CA MET A 338 -12.81 -25.94 14.19
C MET A 338 -12.53 -27.44 14.10
N ASP A 339 -13.31 -28.23 14.84
CA ASP A 339 -13.20 -29.69 14.79
C ASP A 339 -13.82 -30.27 13.51
N LYS A 340 -13.72 -31.59 13.34
CA LYS A 340 -14.28 -32.29 12.18
C LYS A 340 -15.80 -32.22 12.10
N ASP A 341 -16.46 -31.95 13.23
CA ASP A 341 -17.91 -31.86 13.36
C ASP A 341 -18.40 -30.41 13.20
N GLY A 342 -17.49 -29.47 12.91
CA GLY A 342 -17.80 -28.05 12.68
C GLY A 342 -17.90 -27.20 13.95
N ASN A 343 -17.55 -27.74 15.12
CA ASN A 343 -17.59 -26.96 16.36
C ASN A 343 -16.37 -26.06 16.46
N VAL A 344 -16.62 -24.76 16.63
CA VAL A 344 -15.59 -23.76 16.86
C VAL A 344 -15.45 -23.49 18.36
N PRO A 345 -14.32 -23.85 19.00
CA PRO A 345 -14.13 -23.57 20.42
C PRO A 345 -14.00 -22.07 20.65
N ASN A 346 -14.42 -21.61 21.83
CA ASN A 346 -14.19 -20.24 22.27
C ASN A 346 -12.89 -20.13 23.06
N GLN A 347 -12.19 -19.02 22.87
CA GLN A 347 -11.06 -18.60 23.69
C GLN A 347 -11.39 -17.31 24.44
N THR A 348 -10.86 -17.16 25.65
CA THR A 348 -11.05 -15.95 26.46
C THR A 348 -9.93 -14.97 26.22
N ILE A 349 -10.26 -13.75 25.79
CA ILE A 349 -9.30 -12.65 25.69
C ILE A 349 -9.62 -11.61 26.77
N LYS A 350 -8.68 -11.37 27.68
CA LYS A 350 -8.82 -10.35 28.75
C LYS A 350 -8.57 -8.95 28.20
N VAL A 351 -9.06 -7.91 28.86
CA VAL A 351 -8.64 -6.50 28.62
C VAL A 351 -7.29 -6.26 29.27
N GLY A 352 -6.44 -5.45 28.63
CA GLY A 352 -5.14 -5.04 29.16
C GLY A 352 -3.94 -5.66 28.44
N LYS A 353 -2.76 -5.53 29.07
CA LYS A 353 -1.48 -6.00 28.50
C LYS A 353 -1.36 -7.51 28.61
N GLN A 354 -1.14 -8.17 27.48
CA GLN A 354 -0.88 -9.60 27.42
C GLN A 354 0.02 -9.96 26.24
N HIS A 355 0.51 -11.20 26.22
CA HIS A 355 1.20 -11.79 25.09
C HIS A 355 0.22 -12.70 24.36
N MET A 356 0.19 -12.60 23.04
CA MET A 356 -0.67 -13.42 22.19
C MET A 356 0.16 -14.16 21.15
N ASP A 357 -0.10 -15.46 21.00
CA ASP A 357 0.35 -16.22 19.83
C ASP A 357 -0.41 -15.77 18.58
N GLY A 358 0.02 -16.21 17.41
CA GLY A 358 -0.52 -15.80 16.12
C GLY A 358 -2.02 -16.09 15.99
N ARG A 359 -2.49 -17.22 16.53
CA ARG A 359 -3.90 -17.61 16.52
C ARG A 359 -4.74 -16.70 17.42
N THR A 360 -4.32 -16.47 18.65
CA THR A 360 -5.02 -15.60 19.60
C THR A 360 -5.08 -14.16 19.06
N LEU A 361 -3.98 -13.70 18.46
CA LEU A 361 -3.86 -12.36 17.86
C LEU A 361 -4.76 -12.20 16.62
N LEU A 362 -4.85 -13.23 15.78
CA LEU A 362 -5.76 -13.26 14.63
C LEU A 362 -7.22 -13.11 15.09
N ASN A 363 -7.62 -13.94 16.05
CA ASN A 363 -8.97 -13.94 16.59
C ASN A 363 -9.30 -12.60 17.28
N TYR A 364 -8.33 -11.98 17.97
CA TYR A 364 -8.47 -10.61 18.48
C TYR A 364 -8.76 -9.59 17.37
N ALA A 365 -8.01 -9.67 16.26
CA ALA A 365 -8.20 -8.79 15.10
C ALA A 365 -9.55 -9.00 14.39
N ARG A 366 -10.17 -10.19 14.52
CA ARG A 366 -11.42 -10.56 13.86
C ARG A 366 -12.68 -10.35 14.70
N PHE A 367 -12.55 -10.05 15.99
CA PHE A 367 -13.69 -9.87 16.89
C PHE A 367 -14.62 -8.72 16.43
N ARG A 368 -15.94 -8.90 16.52
CA ARG A 368 -16.95 -7.89 16.12
C ARG A 368 -18.15 -7.79 17.07
N LYS A 369 -18.12 -8.55 18.18
CA LYS A 369 -19.26 -8.66 19.11
C LYS A 369 -19.22 -7.62 20.25
N ASP A 370 -18.54 -6.50 20.02
CA ASP A 370 -18.65 -5.31 20.87
C ASP A 370 -19.51 -4.25 20.18
N ASP A 371 -19.88 -3.22 20.94
CA ASP A 371 -20.78 -2.16 20.49
C ASP A 371 -20.16 -1.26 19.40
N GLU A 372 -18.84 -1.37 19.16
CA GLU A 372 -18.15 -0.71 18.03
C GLU A 372 -18.17 -1.56 16.73
N GLY A 373 -18.61 -2.82 16.78
CA GLY A 373 -18.79 -3.69 15.62
C GLY A 373 -17.59 -3.72 14.66
N ASP A 374 -17.83 -3.32 13.41
CA ASP A 374 -16.82 -3.32 12.35
C ASP A 374 -15.75 -2.23 12.50
N TYR A 375 -16.16 -1.07 13.02
CA TYR A 375 -15.25 0.03 13.33
C TYR A 375 -14.24 -0.41 14.41
N GLY A 376 -14.73 -1.08 15.46
CA GLY A 376 -13.90 -1.67 16.51
C GLY A 376 -12.95 -2.74 15.97
N ARG A 377 -13.42 -3.58 15.04
CA ARG A 377 -12.58 -4.55 14.31
C ARG A 377 -11.44 -3.88 13.57
N THR A 378 -11.75 -2.85 12.80
CA THR A 378 -10.76 -2.09 12.02
C THR A 378 -9.68 -1.48 12.93
N LYS A 379 -10.08 -0.90 14.07
CA LYS A 379 -9.15 -0.40 15.09
C LYS A 379 -8.26 -1.49 15.68
N ARG A 380 -8.82 -2.68 15.96
CA ARG A 380 -8.05 -3.81 16.49
C ARG A 380 -7.04 -4.35 15.47
N GLN A 381 -7.40 -4.42 14.18
CA GLN A 381 -6.46 -4.77 13.10
C GLN A 381 -5.27 -3.79 13.04
N GLN A 382 -5.54 -2.47 13.08
CA GLN A 382 -4.48 -1.45 13.15
C GLN A 382 -3.60 -1.65 14.39
N GLN A 383 -4.22 -1.88 15.54
CA GLN A 383 -3.52 -2.09 16.80
C GLN A 383 -2.58 -3.30 16.73
N VAL A 384 -3.01 -4.39 16.09
CA VAL A 384 -2.20 -5.59 15.88
C VAL A 384 -0.96 -5.27 15.05
N ILE A 385 -1.12 -4.59 13.90
CA ILE A 385 0.02 -4.22 13.05
C ILE A 385 0.96 -3.28 13.81
N GLN A 386 0.43 -2.31 14.55
CA GLN A 386 1.23 -1.40 15.37
C GLN A 386 2.01 -2.13 16.47
N ALA A 387 1.38 -3.11 17.13
CA ALA A 387 2.03 -3.91 18.16
C ALA A 387 3.18 -4.74 17.57
N MET A 388 2.95 -5.38 16.43
CA MET A 388 3.97 -6.13 15.69
C MET A 388 5.14 -5.22 15.29
N MET A 389 4.87 -4.10 14.62
CA MET A 389 5.90 -3.14 14.20
C MET A 389 6.68 -2.57 15.39
N LYS A 390 6.01 -2.27 16.49
CA LYS A 390 6.67 -1.76 17.72
C LYS A 390 7.56 -2.82 18.37
N GLN A 391 7.19 -4.10 18.30
CA GLN A 391 7.98 -5.19 18.83
C GLN A 391 9.21 -5.49 17.97
N VAL A 392 9.17 -5.17 16.68
CA VAL A 392 10.34 -5.11 15.80
C VAL A 392 11.18 -3.86 16.14
N LYS A 393 11.84 -3.89 17.30
CA LYS A 393 12.69 -2.79 17.81
C LYS A 393 13.90 -2.48 16.91
N ASN A 394 14.35 -3.49 16.15
CA ASN A 394 15.43 -3.38 15.18
C ASN A 394 15.10 -4.30 14.00
N PRO A 395 14.89 -3.76 12.77
CA PRO A 395 14.68 -4.56 11.57
C PRO A 395 15.80 -5.57 11.33
N LEU A 396 17.03 -5.28 11.77
CA LEU A 396 18.17 -6.21 11.70
C LEU A 396 17.97 -7.49 12.51
N SER A 397 17.07 -7.51 13.49
CA SER A 397 16.74 -8.72 14.24
C SER A 397 15.96 -9.73 13.40
N LEU A 398 15.22 -9.27 12.39
CA LEU A 398 14.51 -10.16 11.46
C LEU A 398 15.49 -11.03 10.65
N PHE A 399 16.68 -10.46 10.35
CA PHE A 399 17.77 -11.17 9.69
C PHE A 399 18.45 -12.24 10.57
N LYS A 400 18.15 -12.32 11.87
CA LYS A 400 18.64 -13.40 12.73
C LYS A 400 17.88 -14.71 12.50
N GLY A 401 16.74 -14.67 11.82
CA GLY A 401 16.01 -15.84 11.33
C GLY A 401 15.69 -15.72 9.84
N PRO A 402 16.67 -15.85 8.94
CA PRO A 402 16.42 -15.76 7.49
C PRO A 402 15.45 -16.83 7.00
N GLU A 403 15.49 -18.04 7.58
CA GLU A 403 14.54 -19.13 7.29
C GLU A 403 13.10 -18.74 7.65
N ALA A 404 12.91 -18.12 8.82
CA ALA A 404 11.63 -17.58 9.27
C ALA A 404 11.09 -16.50 8.31
N LEU A 405 11.95 -15.59 7.84
CA LEU A 405 11.58 -14.59 6.85
C LEU A 405 11.23 -15.19 5.49
N GLY A 406 12.00 -16.18 5.03
CA GLY A 406 11.72 -16.90 3.78
C GLY A 406 10.37 -17.58 3.82
N LYS A 407 10.01 -18.18 4.95
CA LYS A 407 8.71 -18.80 5.16
C LYS A 407 7.55 -17.80 5.16
N VAL A 408 7.68 -16.68 5.85
CA VAL A 408 6.63 -15.64 5.84
C VAL A 408 6.46 -15.05 4.45
N TYR A 409 7.58 -14.80 3.76
CA TYR A 409 7.57 -14.28 2.40
C TYR A 409 6.90 -15.26 1.42
N SER A 410 7.23 -16.55 1.47
CA SER A 410 6.64 -17.55 0.55
C SER A 410 5.15 -17.78 0.76
N LEU A 411 4.64 -17.53 1.97
CA LEU A 411 3.22 -17.61 2.30
C LEU A 411 2.45 -16.32 2.00
N THR A 412 3.14 -15.19 1.75
CA THR A 412 2.51 -13.89 1.49
C THR A 412 2.44 -13.65 -0.02
N SER A 413 1.24 -13.41 -0.56
CA SER A 413 1.12 -12.97 -1.96
C SER A 413 1.51 -11.50 -2.05
N THR A 414 2.59 -11.18 -2.76
CA THR A 414 3.10 -9.81 -2.87
C THR A 414 3.89 -9.60 -4.16
N ASN A 415 3.80 -8.39 -4.72
CA ASN A 415 4.68 -7.95 -5.80
C ASN A 415 5.98 -7.29 -5.30
N LEU A 416 6.21 -7.23 -3.98
CA LEU A 416 7.48 -6.77 -3.42
C LEU A 416 8.53 -7.86 -3.58
N SER A 417 9.62 -7.55 -4.29
CA SER A 417 10.81 -8.41 -4.21
C SER A 417 11.40 -8.36 -2.80
N MET A 418 12.11 -9.42 -2.41
CA MET A 418 12.84 -9.46 -1.15
C MET A 418 13.82 -8.27 -1.02
N THR A 419 14.51 -7.90 -2.09
CA THR A 419 15.42 -6.75 -2.09
C THR A 419 14.69 -5.45 -1.80
N GLU A 420 13.50 -5.22 -2.37
CA GLU A 420 12.69 -4.03 -2.08
C GLU A 420 12.15 -4.05 -0.65
N MET A 421 11.69 -5.21 -0.16
CA MET A 421 11.24 -5.34 1.22
C MET A 421 12.35 -4.99 2.22
N LEU A 422 13.57 -5.47 1.96
CA LEU A 422 14.73 -5.16 2.79
C LEU A 422 15.17 -3.71 2.68
N ASP A 423 15.18 -3.14 1.47
CA ASP A 423 15.53 -1.75 1.25
C ASP A 423 14.54 -0.82 1.94
N LEU A 424 13.23 -1.05 1.77
CA LEU A 424 12.17 -0.31 2.47
C LEU A 424 12.29 -0.47 3.98
N GLY A 425 12.52 -1.68 4.48
CA GLY A 425 12.66 -1.95 5.92
C GLY A 425 13.89 -1.26 6.55
N LEU A 426 15.03 -1.28 5.88
CA LEU A 426 16.28 -0.70 6.37
C LEU A 426 16.32 0.82 6.22
N SER A 427 15.90 1.36 5.06
CA SER A 427 15.83 2.81 4.82
C SER A 427 14.86 3.51 5.78
N ASN A 428 13.78 2.82 6.17
CA ASN A 428 12.79 3.34 7.10
C ASN A 428 13.00 2.87 8.55
N ALA A 429 14.12 2.22 8.88
CA ALA A 429 14.41 1.70 10.22
C ALA A 429 14.30 2.77 11.32
N GLY A 430 14.66 4.02 11.00
CA GLY A 430 14.52 5.17 11.90
C GLY A 430 13.06 5.57 12.16
N SER A 431 12.19 5.43 11.16
CA SER A 431 10.77 5.82 11.22
C SER A 431 9.97 4.98 12.20
N PHE A 432 10.33 3.70 12.39
CA PHE A 432 9.69 2.83 13.39
C PHE A 432 9.79 3.36 14.82
N LYS A 433 10.77 4.22 15.12
CA LYS A 433 10.92 4.84 16.45
C LYS A 433 9.95 5.99 16.70
N HIS A 434 9.44 6.63 15.65
CA HIS A 434 8.55 7.80 15.75
C HIS A 434 7.07 7.41 15.93
N GLY A 435 6.77 6.11 16.04
CA GLY A 435 5.41 5.60 16.09
C GLY A 435 4.74 5.59 14.72
N ILE A 436 3.49 5.12 14.70
CA ILE A 436 2.68 4.98 13.48
C ILE A 436 1.48 5.91 13.62
N ASN A 437 1.28 6.79 12.64
CA ASN A 437 0.06 7.58 12.54
C ASN A 437 -1.00 6.74 11.84
N SER A 438 -2.05 6.32 12.55
CA SER A 438 -3.13 5.51 11.98
C SER A 438 -4.45 6.27 11.93
N LYS A 439 -5.21 6.09 10.84
CA LYS A 439 -6.56 6.61 10.66
C LYS A 439 -7.49 5.55 10.11
N THR A 440 -8.76 5.59 10.51
CA THR A 440 -9.81 4.76 9.93
C THR A 440 -10.66 5.63 9.01
N ILE A 441 -11.04 5.06 7.86
CA ILE A 441 -11.96 5.65 6.91
C ILE A 441 -13.18 4.73 6.77
N PRO A 442 -14.40 5.21 7.04
CA PRO A 442 -14.68 6.50 7.68
C PRO A 442 -14.22 6.60 9.14
N SER A 443 -14.16 7.83 9.66
CA SER A 443 -14.04 8.12 11.08
C SER A 443 -15.34 7.76 11.81
N ASP A 444 -15.25 7.50 13.11
CA ASP A 444 -16.41 7.11 13.94
C ASP A 444 -17.58 8.10 13.80
N GLY A 445 -18.75 7.60 13.42
CA GLY A 445 -19.96 8.40 13.20
C GLY A 445 -19.96 9.30 11.95
N ASP A 446 -18.95 9.23 11.09
CA ASP A 446 -18.82 10.04 9.87
C ASP A 446 -19.21 9.21 8.62
N TRP A 447 -20.42 8.65 8.66
CA TRP A 447 -21.07 7.91 7.57
C TRP A 447 -22.60 7.91 7.70
N ILE A 448 -23.29 7.51 6.64
CA ILE A 448 -24.73 7.25 6.63
C ILE A 448 -24.96 5.78 6.29
N ASP A 449 -25.83 5.10 7.03
CA ASP A 449 -26.22 3.72 6.69
C ASP A 449 -27.04 3.73 5.41
N SER A 450 -26.64 2.90 4.46
CA SER A 450 -27.27 2.77 3.14
C SER A 450 -27.26 1.31 2.70
N TYR A 451 -27.66 1.05 1.46
CA TYR A 451 -27.73 -0.30 0.89
C TYR A 451 -26.91 -0.37 -0.39
N ASP A 452 -26.20 -1.48 -0.57
CA ASP A 452 -25.55 -1.79 -1.83
C ASP A 452 -26.58 -2.19 -2.92
N LEU A 453 -26.09 -2.35 -4.15
CA LEU A 453 -26.89 -2.78 -5.31
C LEU A 453 -27.77 -4.01 -5.08
N TYR A 454 -27.39 -4.91 -4.16
CA TYR A 454 -28.10 -6.16 -3.88
C TYR A 454 -28.94 -6.08 -2.60
N GLY A 455 -29.12 -4.89 -2.02
CA GLY A 455 -29.88 -4.67 -0.79
C GLY A 455 -29.12 -5.05 0.49
N GLY A 456 -27.80 -5.26 0.42
CA GLY A 456 -26.95 -5.48 1.56
C GLY A 456 -26.60 -4.17 2.28
N GLN A 457 -26.72 -4.13 3.61
CA GLN A 457 -26.39 -2.91 4.38
C GLN A 457 -24.91 -2.51 4.20
N GLY A 458 -24.66 -1.29 3.74
CA GLY A 458 -23.34 -0.67 3.60
C GLY A 458 -23.30 0.72 4.23
N ILE A 459 -22.18 1.43 4.07
CA ILE A 459 -22.00 2.79 4.59
C ILE A 459 -21.59 3.76 3.49
N GLU A 460 -22.30 4.87 3.40
CA GLU A 460 -22.02 5.98 2.47
C GLU A 460 -21.22 7.07 3.19
N ILE A 461 -20.26 7.67 2.49
CA ILE A 461 -19.31 8.63 3.05
C ILE A 461 -19.12 9.85 2.13
N ASP A 462 -18.67 10.96 2.70
CA ASP A 462 -18.23 12.13 1.94
C ASP A 462 -16.83 11.88 1.36
N PHE A 463 -16.77 11.41 0.10
CA PHE A 463 -15.52 11.11 -0.58
C PHE A 463 -14.60 12.32 -0.71
N ASP A 464 -15.12 13.52 -0.96
CA ASP A 464 -14.31 14.73 -1.11
C ASP A 464 -13.57 15.05 0.20
N SER A 465 -14.29 14.98 1.33
CA SER A 465 -13.70 15.13 2.67
C SER A 465 -12.59 14.12 2.96
N TYR A 466 -12.79 12.84 2.62
CA TYR A 466 -11.76 11.82 2.84
C TYR A 466 -10.60 11.90 1.85
N GLN A 467 -10.85 12.32 0.61
CA GLN A 467 -9.81 12.60 -0.37
C GLN A 467 -8.90 13.75 0.10
N ASP A 468 -9.46 14.80 0.70
CA ASP A 468 -8.67 15.89 1.29
C ASP A 468 -7.89 15.44 2.52
N LYS A 469 -8.52 14.69 3.43
CA LYS A 469 -7.82 14.07 4.58
C LYS A 469 -6.65 13.19 4.12
N LEU A 470 -6.81 12.41 3.06
CA LEU A 470 -5.75 11.56 2.49
C LEU A 470 -4.62 12.37 1.86
N LYS A 471 -4.95 13.50 1.22
CA LYS A 471 -3.97 14.44 0.68
C LYS A 471 -3.13 15.08 1.80
N GLU A 472 -3.76 15.54 2.87
CA GLU A 472 -3.08 16.09 4.06
C GLU A 472 -2.16 15.05 4.72
N LEU A 473 -2.59 13.79 4.74
CA LEU A 473 -1.78 12.70 5.25
C LEU A 473 -0.65 12.28 4.30
N GLY A 474 -0.62 12.77 3.05
CA GLY A 474 0.43 12.46 2.07
C GLY A 474 0.24 11.12 1.35
N PHE A 475 -0.99 10.62 1.25
CA PHE A 475 -1.29 9.41 0.47
C PHE A 475 -1.55 9.69 -1.02
N ARG A 476 -1.78 10.95 -1.40
CA ARG A 476 -2.08 11.42 -2.77
C ARG A 476 -0.93 12.20 -3.41
#